data_AF-A0A960F2L3-F1
#
_entry.id   AF-A0A960F2L3-F1
#
_cell.length_a   1.000
_cell.length_b   1.000
_cell.length_c   1.000
_cell.angle_alpha   90.00
_cell.angle_beta   90.00
_cell.angle_gamma   90.00
#
_symmetry.space_group_name_H-M   'P 1'
#
loop_
_entity.id
_entity.type
_entity.pdbx_description
1 polymer ?
#
loop_
_entity_poly.entity_id
_entity_poly.type
_entity_poly.pdbx_seq_one_letter_code
_entity_poly.pdbx_strand_id
1 'polypeptide(L)' 'MVKFSQLLVSGISLGAIYALIALGFVVIYKATSVFNFAQGGFVLLGTYLTYQYAVDWDLPFYVGM' A
#
# COMPACT_ATOMS: atom_id res chain seq x y z
N MET A 1 -25.44 10.81 -14.97
CA MET A 1 -24.78 9.94 -15.97
C MET A 1 -23.25 9.94 -15.83
N VAL A 2 -22.57 11.10 -15.82
CA VAL A 2 -21.08 11.16 -15.78
C VAL A 2 -20.44 10.59 -14.49
N LYS A 3 -21.06 10.77 -13.32
CA LYS A 3 -20.52 10.21 -12.05
C LYS A 3 -20.47 8.68 -12.04
N PHE A 4 -21.44 8.02 -12.66
CA PHE A 4 -21.50 6.56 -12.69
C PHE A 4 -20.39 5.98 -13.56
N SER A 5 -20.19 6.52 -14.76
CA SER A 5 -19.09 6.08 -15.65
C SER A 5 -17.72 6.38 -15.05
N GLN A 6 -17.55 7.52 -14.36
CA GLN A 6 -16.31 7.84 -13.65
C GLN A 6 -16.02 6.85 -12.51
N LEU A 7 -17.01 6.54 -11.67
CA LEU A 7 -16.83 5.56 -10.59
C LEU A 7 -16.52 4.17 -11.13
N LEU A 8 -17.14 3.78 -12.25
CA LEU A 8 -16.93 2.49 -12.88
C LEU A 8 -15.48 2.37 -13.37
N VAL A 9 -14.99 3.38 -14.10
CA VAL A 9 -13.60 3.39 -14.58
C VAL A 9 -12.62 3.46 -13.41
N SER A 10 -12.82 4.34 -12.43
CA SER A 10 -11.97 4.41 -11.24
C SER A 10 -11.96 3.11 -10.44
N GLY A 11 -13.11 2.45 -10.30
CA GLY A 11 -13.21 1.16 -9.62
C GLY A 11 -12.42 0.06 -10.33
N ILE A 12 -12.52 -0.02 -11.66
CA ILE A 12 -11.73 -0.97 -12.46
C ILE A 12 -10.23 -0.65 -12.36
N SER A 13 -9.83 0.63 -12.47
CA SER A 13 -8.42 1.03 -12.34
C SER A 13 -7.86 0.66 -10.97
N LEU A 14 -8.58 0.94 -9.89
CA LEU A 14 -8.16 0.62 -8.53
C LEU A 14 -8.07 -0.92 -8.34
N GLY A 15 -9.08 -1.65 -8.83
CA GLY A 15 -9.11 -3.11 -8.81
C GLY A 15 -7.95 -3.74 -9.60
N ALA A 16 -7.59 -3.17 -10.76
CA ALA A 16 -6.47 -3.62 -11.56
C ALA A 16 -5.12 -3.44 -10.83
N ILE A 17 -4.93 -2.30 -10.13
CA ILE A 17 -3.73 -2.07 -9.32
C ILE A 17 -3.62 -3.13 -8.22
N TYR A 18 -4.69 -3.37 -7.46
CA TYR A 18 -4.67 -4.38 -6.39
C TYR A 18 -4.52 -5.81 -6.93
N ALA A 19 -5.10 -6.13 -8.09
CA ALA A 19 -4.92 -7.42 -8.75
C ALA A 19 -3.46 -7.66 -9.18
N LEU A 20 -2.78 -6.63 -9.70
CA LEU A 20 -1.36 -6.70 -10.05
C LEU A 20 -0.47 -6.88 -8.83
N ILE A 21 -0.77 -6.18 -7.73
CA ILE A 21 -0.05 -6.36 -6.45
C ILE A 21 -0.19 -7.81 -5.97
N ALA A 22 -1.43 -8.34 -5.94
CA ALA A 22 -1.69 -9.73 -5.55
C ALA A 22 -0.98 -10.74 -6.47
N LEU A 23 -0.96 -10.49 -7.79
CA LEU A 23 -0.22 -11.31 -8.74
C LEU A 23 1.28 -11.33 -8.44
N GLY A 24 1.88 -10.17 -8.11
CA GLY A 24 3.29 -10.07 -7.71
C GLY A 24 3.61 -10.95 -6.51
N PHE A 25 2.78 -10.92 -5.47
CA PHE A 25 2.91 -11.81 -4.32
C PHE A 25 2.82 -13.29 -4.70
N VAL A 26 1.84 -13.66 -5.53
CA VAL A 26 1.65 -15.06 -5.96
C VAL A 26 2.84 -15.56 -6.78
N VAL A 27 3.40 -14.72 -7.66
CA VAL A 27 4.58 -15.08 -8.47
C VAL A 27 5.80 -15.30 -7.57
N ILE A 28 6.08 -14.40 -6.62
CA ILE A 28 7.19 -14.55 -5.69
C ILE A 28 7.02 -15.81 -4.83
N TYR A 29 5.81 -16.03 -4.30
CA TYR A 29 5.51 -17.22 -3.51
C TYR A 29 5.68 -18.50 -4.33
N LYS A 30 5.19 -18.54 -5.57
CA LYS A 30 5.37 -19.69 -6.46
C LYS A 30 6.84 -19.94 -6.82
N ALA A 31 7.64 -18.89 -7.00
CA ALA A 31 9.04 -19.01 -7.35
C ALA A 31 9.91 -19.46 -6.16
N THR A 32 9.58 -19.00 -4.95
CA THR A 32 10.44 -19.18 -3.76
C THR A 32 9.91 -20.25 -2.80
N SER A 33 8.61 -20.58 -2.87
CA SER A 33 7.87 -21.37 -1.87
C SER A 33 7.98 -20.85 -0.42
N VAL A 34 8.38 -19.59 -0.26
CA VAL A 34 8.54 -18.91 1.02
C VAL A 34 7.68 -17.65 1.00
N PHE A 35 6.91 -17.43 2.07
CA PHE A 35 6.13 -16.22 2.24
C PHE A 35 7.04 -15.07 2.68
N ASN A 36 7.05 -13.96 1.94
CA ASN A 36 7.86 -12.80 2.29
C ASN A 36 7.18 -11.99 3.40
N PHE A 37 7.66 -12.11 4.64
CA PHE A 37 7.21 -11.31 5.78
C PHE A 37 7.88 -9.93 5.86
N ALA A 38 8.93 -9.69 5.07
CA ALA A 38 9.64 -8.41 5.07
C ALA A 38 8.76 -7.25 4.59
N GLN A 39 7.79 -7.53 3.71
CA GLN A 39 6.86 -6.51 3.23
C GLN A 39 5.97 -5.93 4.35
N GLY A 40 5.56 -6.74 5.33
CA GLY A 40 4.83 -6.24 6.50
C GLY A 40 5.71 -5.39 7.43
N GLY A 41 6.98 -5.79 7.60
CA GLY A 41 7.97 -5.02 8.36
C GLY A 41 8.28 -3.66 7.72
N PHE A 42 8.32 -3.58 6.39
CA PHE A 42 8.51 -2.33 5.67
C PHE A 42 7.37 -1.33 5.89
N VAL A 43 6.12 -1.81 5.91
CA VAL A 43 4.95 -0.96 6.20
C VAL A 43 5.01 -0.46 7.65
N LEU A 44 5.37 -1.32 8.60
CA LEU A 44 5.54 -0.95 10.01
C LEU A 44 6.64 0.11 10.20
N LEU A 45 7.76 0.00 9.48
CA LEU A 45 8.82 1.01 9.48
C LEU A 45 8.32 2.38 9.03
N GLY A 46 7.56 2.43 7.94
CA GLY A 46 6.92 3.67 7.48
C GLY A 46 6.02 4.28 8.54
N THR A 47 5.10 3.50 9.10
CA THR A 47 4.19 3.96 10.16
C THR A 47 4.94 4.42 11.42
N TYR A 48 6.01 3.73 11.80
CA TYR A 48 6.82 4.12 12.95
C TYR A 48 7.53 5.46 12.72
N LEU A 49 8.09 5.68 11.53
CA LEU A 49 8.67 6.97 11.16
C LEU A 49 7.60 8.07 11.18
N THR A 50 6.43 7.84 10.59
CA THR A 50 5.31 8.81 10.63
C THR A 50 4.91 9.14 12.07
N TYR A 51 4.82 8.13 12.94
CA TYR A 51 4.53 8.32 14.37
C TYR A 51 5.61 9.15 15.06
N GLN A 52 6.88 8.83 14.84
CA GLN A 52 8.01 9.54 15.43
C GLN A 52 7.98 11.03 15.07
N TYR A 53 7.77 11.36 13.78
CA TYR A 53 7.74 12.75 13.34
C TYR A 53 6.48 13.49 13.81
N ALA A 54 5.31 12.85 13.73
CA ALA A 54 4.04 13.51 14.02
C ALA A 54 3.72 13.60 15.53
N VAL A 55 4.18 12.65 16.34
CA VAL A 55 3.79 12.55 17.76
C VAL A 55 4.94 12.96 18.67
N ASP A 56 6.12 12.35 18.52
CA ASP A 56 7.23 12.60 19.45
C ASP A 56 7.93 13.93 19.18
N TRP A 57 8.00 14.34 17.91
CA TRP A 57 8.66 15.59 17.53
C TRP A 57 7.68 16.76 17.30
N ASP A 58 6.38 16.50 17.39
CA ASP A 58 5.29 17.48 17.16
C ASP A 58 5.40 18.19 15.79
N LEU A 59 6.02 17.54 14.79
CA LEU A 59 6.08 18.08 13.44
C LEU A 59 4.73 17.89 12.74
N PRO A 60 4.39 18.78 11.81
CA PRO A 60 3.15 18.65 11.05
C PRO A 60 3.13 17.34 10.26
N PHE A 61 1.96 16.67 10.26
CA PHE A 61 1.76 15.31 9.75
C PHE A 61 2.33 15.06 8.34
N TYR A 62 2.35 16.09 7.49
CA TYR A 62 2.89 16.03 6.13
C TYR A 62 4.40 15.70 6.08
N VAL A 63 5.15 16.01 7.13
CA VAL A 63 6.59 15.71 7.21
C VAL A 63 6.85 14.24 7.53
N GLY A 64 5.90 13.59 8.20
CA GLY A 64 5.98 12.16 8.52
C GLY A 64 5.39 11.25 7.43
N MET A 65 4.75 11.81 6.40
CA MET A 65 3.98 11.08 5.37
C MET A 65 4.77 10.80 4.10
#